data_AF-A0A2G9U7C0-F1
#
_entry.id   AF-A0A2G9U7C0-F1
#
_cell.length_a   1.000
_cell.length_b   1.000
_cell.length_c   1.000
_cell.angle_alpha   90.00
_cell.angle_beta   90.00
_cell.angle_gamma   90.00
#
_symmetry.space_group_name_H-M   'P 1'
#
loop_
_entity.id
_entity.type
_entity.pdbx_description
1 polymer ?
#
loop_
_entity_poly.entity_id
_entity_poly.type
_entity_poly.pdbx_seq_one_letter_code
_entity_poly.pdbx_strand_id
1 'polypeptide(L)'
;MAKGERSRDIAHIEKFLREGIIMKHFDHQHVLSLKGIAISPSGTPWVILPFMEGGDLKTYIGDPNRWSFGVLMWELMTRAASPYGDVSNAKVRQYLESGLRLPQPTHCPDIVYDLMQCCWRSLPDDRPDFAFLVHRIRALLQVCSLFLEYALFPAY
;
A
#
# COMPACT_ATOMS: atom_id res chain seq x y z
N MET A 1 -30.19 23.67 -25.29
CA MET A 1 -29.27 22.87 -24.44
C MET A 1 -28.08 23.73 -24.05
N ALA A 2 -27.86 23.91 -22.75
CA ALA A 2 -27.41 25.18 -22.18
C ALA A 2 -25.88 25.29 -22.05
N LYS A 3 -25.37 26.49 -22.36
CA LYS A 3 -23.96 26.91 -22.34
C LYS A 3 -23.23 26.67 -20.99
N GLY A 4 -23.97 26.46 -19.90
CA GLY A 4 -23.45 26.23 -18.54
C GLY A 4 -23.17 24.78 -18.13
N GLU A 5 -23.62 23.77 -18.91
CA GLU A 5 -23.21 22.36 -18.70
C GLU A 5 -21.86 22.10 -19.36
N ARG A 6 -21.69 22.51 -20.63
CA ARG A 6 -20.41 22.43 -21.37
C ARG A 6 -19.23 23.09 -20.66
N SER A 7 -19.45 24.21 -19.96
CA SER A 7 -18.39 24.92 -19.24
C SER A 7 -17.91 24.19 -17.98
N ARG A 8 -18.78 23.39 -17.33
CA ARG A 8 -18.40 22.59 -16.16
C ARG A 8 -17.58 21.37 -16.56
N ASP A 9 -17.92 20.76 -17.69
CA ASP A 9 -17.16 19.63 -18.24
C ASP A 9 -15.74 20.03 -18.65
N ILE A 10 -15.58 21.20 -19.28
CA ILE A 10 -14.25 21.72 -19.67
C ILE A 10 -13.38 21.98 -18.45
N ALA A 11 -13.91 22.64 -17.41
CA ALA A 11 -13.14 22.94 -16.19
C ALA A 11 -12.73 21.64 -15.45
N HIS A 12 -13.59 20.63 -15.43
CA HIS A 12 -13.25 19.32 -14.88
C HIS A 12 -12.15 18.62 -15.68
N ILE A 13 -12.21 18.65 -17.01
CA ILE A 13 -11.18 18.06 -17.87
C ILE A 13 -9.84 18.80 -17.70
N GLU A 14 -9.85 20.13 -17.62
CA GLU A 14 -8.65 20.93 -17.40
C GLU A 14 -7.98 20.58 -16.06
N LYS A 15 -8.78 20.48 -14.99
CA LYS A 15 -8.29 20.05 -13.68
C LYS A 15 -7.68 18.65 -13.73
N PHE A 16 -8.35 17.71 -14.39
CA PHE A 16 -7.87 16.35 -14.56
C PHE A 16 -6.53 16.30 -15.30
N LEU A 17 -6.41 17.02 -16.41
CA LEU A 17 -5.16 17.10 -17.19
C LEU A 17 -4.04 17.71 -16.36
N ARG A 18 -4.33 18.75 -15.58
CA ARG A 18 -3.35 19.39 -14.69
C ARG A 18 -2.83 18.41 -13.63
N GLU A 19 -3.71 17.64 -12.99
CA GLU A 19 -3.33 16.62 -12.03
C GLU A 19 -2.53 15.49 -12.69
N GLY A 20 -2.93 15.04 -13.87
CA GLY A 20 -2.19 14.05 -14.64
C GLY A 20 -0.79 14.53 -15.06
N ILE A 21 -0.64 15.81 -15.43
CA ILE A 21 0.69 16.40 -15.69
C ILE A 21 1.56 16.34 -14.44
N ILE A 22 1.03 16.66 -13.26
CA ILE A 22 1.78 16.54 -12.00
C ILE A 22 2.21 15.07 -11.78
N MET A 23 1.28 14.13 -11.97
CA MET A 23 1.57 12.70 -11.83
C MET A 23 2.63 12.18 -12.80
N LYS A 24 2.70 12.73 -14.02
CA LYS A 24 3.72 12.36 -15.02
C LYS A 24 5.15 12.69 -14.55
N HIS A 25 5.32 13.66 -13.67
CA HIS A 25 6.64 14.08 -13.19
C HIS A 25 7.15 13.24 -12.01
N PHE A 26 6.34 12.33 -11.45
CA PHE A 26 6.84 11.39 -10.45
C PHE A 26 7.58 10.25 -11.13
N ASP A 27 8.89 10.19 -10.92
CA ASP A 27 9.75 9.09 -11.35
C ASP A 27 10.44 8.47 -10.14
N HIS A 28 9.91 7.35 -9.68
CA HIS A 28 10.43 6.62 -8.54
C HIS A 28 10.02 5.15 -8.62
N GLN A 29 10.89 4.25 -8.17
CA GLN A 29 10.70 2.79 -8.20
C GLN A 29 9.38 2.32 -7.58
N HIS A 30 8.86 3.08 -6.60
CA HIS A 30 7.66 2.74 -5.83
C HIS A 30 6.45 3.65 -6.11
N VAL A 31 6.51 4.50 -7.13
CA VAL A 31 5.38 5.36 -7.52
C VAL A 31 4.85 4.90 -8.87
N LEU A 32 3.54 4.69 -8.96
CA LEU A 32 2.91 4.23 -10.19
C LEU A 32 3.06 5.31 -11.28
N SER A 33 3.92 5.03 -12.26
CA SER A 33 4.17 5.97 -13.36
C SER A 33 2.93 6.17 -14.23
N LEU A 34 2.59 7.43 -14.52
CA LEU A 34 1.61 7.75 -15.54
C LEU A 34 2.23 7.59 -16.93
N LYS A 35 1.74 6.63 -17.73
CA LYS A 35 2.22 6.44 -19.11
C LYS A 35 1.63 7.47 -20.06
N GLY A 36 0.37 7.86 -19.85
CA GLY A 36 -0.27 8.89 -20.66
C GLY A 36 -1.73 9.12 -20.31
N ILE A 37 -2.31 10.11 -20.98
CA ILE A 37 -3.74 10.42 -20.93
C ILE A 37 -4.25 10.39 -22.37
N ALA A 38 -5.32 9.65 -22.62
CA ALA A 38 -6.03 9.65 -23.89
C ALA A 38 -7.37 10.38 -23.73
N ILE A 39 -7.88 10.97 -24.81
CA ILE A 39 -9.22 11.56 -24.82
C ILE A 39 -10.06 10.73 -25.79
N SER A 40 -11.19 10.22 -25.31
CA SER A 40 -12.12 9.47 -26.15
C SER A 40 -12.80 10.40 -27.18
N PRO A 41 -13.40 9.85 -28.25
CA PRO A 41 -14.20 10.65 -29.19
C PRO A 41 -15.36 11.41 -28.53
N SER A 42 -15.82 10.96 -27.36
CA SER A 42 -16.85 11.63 -26.53
C SER A 42 -16.28 12.71 -25.61
N GLY A 43 -14.98 12.98 -25.65
CA GLY A 43 -14.30 13.97 -24.80
C GLY A 43 -13.96 13.48 -23.39
N THR A 44 -14.12 12.19 -23.10
CA THR A 44 -13.84 11.63 -21.76
C THR A 44 -12.35 11.31 -21.63
N PRO A 45 -11.65 11.81 -20.60
CA PRO A 45 -10.24 11.55 -20.41
C PRO A 45 -10.00 10.18 -19.76
N TRP A 46 -9.04 9.42 -20.29
CA TRP A 46 -8.66 8.08 -19.84
C TRP A 46 -7.21 8.08 -19.38
N VAL A 47 -6.93 7.46 -18.24
CA VAL A 47 -5.57 7.30 -17.71
C VAL A 47 -4.95 6.01 -18.23
N ILE A 48 -3.73 6.10 -18.75
CA ILE A 48 -2.95 4.94 -19.17
C ILE A 48 -1.87 4.69 -18.11
N LEU A 49 -1.97 3.56 -17.42
CA LEU A 49 -1.08 3.14 -16.34
C LEU A 49 -0.50 1.75 -16.66
N PRO A 50 0.65 1.38 -16.09
CA PRO A 50 1.08 0.00 -16.05
C PRO A 50 -0.03 -0.88 -15.46
N PHE A 51 -0.24 -2.05 -16.05
CA PHE A 51 -1.16 -3.03 -15.50
C PHE A 51 -0.59 -3.57 -14.18
N MET A 52 -1.39 -3.47 -13.11
CA MET A 52 -1.06 -4.00 -11.79
C MET A 52 -1.84 -5.29 -11.60
N GLU A 53 -1.21 -6.44 -11.84
CA GLU A 53 -1.84 -7.76 -11.77
C GLU A 53 -2.47 -8.05 -10.39
N GLY A 54 -1.87 -7.51 -9.32
CA GLY A 54 -2.38 -7.61 -7.94
C GLY A 54 -3.56 -6.70 -7.60
N GLY A 55 -4.05 -5.88 -8.54
CA GLY A 55 -5.14 -4.94 -8.30
C GLY A 55 -4.76 -3.75 -7.41
N ASP A 56 -5.75 -3.03 -6.91
CA ASP A 56 -5.51 -1.88 -6.04
C ASP A 56 -5.30 -2.30 -4.58
N LEU A 57 -4.47 -1.53 -3.88
CA LEU A 57 -4.15 -1.79 -2.48
C LEU A 57 -5.40 -1.79 -1.59
N LYS A 58 -6.43 -0.98 -1.90
CA LYS A 58 -7.66 -0.93 -1.09
C LYS A 58 -8.46 -2.23 -1.19
N THR A 59 -8.49 -2.87 -2.36
CA THR A 59 -9.09 -4.20 -2.53
C THR A 59 -8.24 -5.28 -1.85
N TYR A 60 -6.90 -5.20 -1.96
CA TYR A 60 -5.99 -6.14 -1.29
C TYR A 60 -6.08 -6.08 0.25
N ILE A 61 -6.15 -4.88 0.83
CA ILE A 61 -6.34 -4.69 2.28
C ILE A 61 -7.79 -4.87 2.74
N GLY A 62 -8.74 -4.91 1.81
CA GLY A 62 -10.16 -5.17 2.07
C GLY A 62 -10.48 -6.64 2.29
N ASP A 63 -9.50 -7.54 2.12
CA ASP A 63 -9.63 -8.95 2.45
C ASP A 63 -9.94 -9.13 3.95
N PRO A 64 -11.07 -9.76 4.32
CA PRO A 64 -11.42 -10.02 5.71
C PRO A 64 -10.36 -10.82 6.46
N ASN A 65 -9.45 -11.50 5.76
CA ASN A 65 -8.40 -12.27 6.39
C ASN A 65 -7.26 -11.44 6.95
N ARG A 66 -7.04 -10.16 6.58
CA ARG A 66 -6.06 -9.21 7.21
C ARG A 66 -4.61 -9.70 7.36
N TRP A 67 -4.35 -10.95 7.04
CA TRP A 67 -3.08 -11.64 7.12
C TRP A 67 -2.09 -11.02 6.15
N SER A 68 -2.57 -10.78 4.94
CA SER A 68 -1.89 -10.09 3.85
C SER A 68 -1.46 -8.67 4.25
N PHE A 69 -2.20 -8.00 5.14
CA PHE A 69 -1.79 -6.70 5.68
C PHE A 69 -0.54 -6.81 6.57
N GLY A 70 -0.46 -7.85 7.41
CA GLY A 70 0.76 -8.12 8.19
C GLY A 70 1.96 -8.44 7.29
N VAL A 71 1.74 -9.20 6.21
CA VAL A 71 2.78 -9.47 5.20
C VAL A 71 3.24 -8.17 4.53
N LEU A 72 2.30 -7.31 4.12
CA LEU A 72 2.61 -6.00 3.56
C LEU A 72 3.44 -5.13 4.52
N MET A 73 3.05 -5.07 5.79
CA MET A 73 3.84 -4.34 6.80
C MET A 73 5.26 -4.90 6.92
N TRP A 74 5.43 -6.22 6.85
CA TRP A 74 6.74 -6.85 6.85
C TRP A 74 7.56 -6.52 5.59
N GLU A 75 6.94 -6.54 4.41
CA GLU A 75 7.56 -6.13 3.14
C GLU A 75 8.02 -4.67 3.21
N LEU A 76 7.20 -3.76 3.75
CA LEU A 76 7.58 -2.36 3.93
C LEU A 76 8.80 -2.21 4.85
N MET A 77 8.84 -2.93 5.97
CA MET A 77 9.95 -2.85 6.93
C MET A 77 11.24 -3.51 6.41
N THR A 78 11.14 -4.46 5.49
CA THR A 78 12.29 -5.15 4.88
C THR A 78 12.71 -4.57 3.53
N ARG A 79 12.13 -3.43 3.12
CA ARG A 79 12.39 -2.78 1.82
C ARG A 79 12.08 -3.72 0.64
N ALA A 80 10.89 -4.32 0.68
CA ALA A 80 10.36 -5.25 -0.31
C ALA A 80 11.17 -6.55 -0.48
N ALA A 81 11.72 -7.08 0.63
CA ALA A 81 12.27 -8.43 0.60
C ALA A 81 11.15 -9.45 0.33
N SER A 82 11.52 -10.58 -0.27
CA SER A 82 10.56 -11.65 -0.57
C SER A 82 10.09 -12.33 0.72
N PRO A 83 8.78 -12.34 1.04
CA PRO A 83 8.25 -13.08 2.18
C PRO A 83 8.57 -14.56 2.05
N TYR A 84 9.10 -15.15 3.12
CA TYR A 84 9.51 -16.56 3.15
C TYR A 84 10.51 -16.93 2.06
N GLY A 85 11.38 -16.01 1.62
CA GLY A 85 12.33 -16.24 0.53
C GLY A 85 13.24 -17.47 0.68
N ASP A 86 13.51 -17.89 1.91
CA ASP A 86 14.31 -19.09 2.23
C ASP A 86 13.51 -20.39 2.29
N VAL A 87 12.17 -20.31 2.17
CA VAL A 87 11.25 -21.44 2.24
C VAL A 87 10.67 -21.70 0.85
N SER A 88 10.77 -22.94 0.37
CA SER A 88 10.12 -23.28 -0.90
C SER A 88 8.60 -23.18 -0.80
N ASN A 89 7.94 -22.73 -1.87
CA ASN A 89 6.48 -22.58 -1.92
C ASN A 89 5.72 -23.86 -1.47
N ALA A 90 6.25 -25.04 -1.79
CA ALA A 90 5.68 -26.33 -1.38
C ALA A 90 5.68 -26.55 0.15
N LYS A 91 6.55 -25.86 0.89
CA LYS A 91 6.71 -26.00 2.35
C LYS A 91 6.10 -24.84 3.15
N VAL A 92 5.76 -23.72 2.50
CA VAL A 92 5.20 -22.54 3.20
C VAL A 92 3.96 -22.91 4.00
N ARG A 93 3.06 -23.73 3.45
CA ARG A 93 1.86 -24.17 4.17
C ARG A 93 2.20 -24.90 5.47
N GLN A 94 3.08 -25.90 5.40
CA GLN A 94 3.52 -26.66 6.59
C GLN A 94 4.23 -25.74 7.59
N TYR A 95 5.03 -24.80 7.10
CA TYR A 95 5.71 -23.80 7.94
C TYR A 95 4.69 -22.99 8.74
N LEU A 96 3.63 -22.49 8.10
CA LEU A 96 2.57 -21.73 8.75
C LEU A 96 1.73 -22.56 9.72
N GLU A 97 1.38 -23.79 9.33
CA GLU A 97 0.62 -24.74 10.15
C GLU A 97 1.40 -25.17 11.41
N SER A 98 2.73 -25.14 11.37
CA SER A 98 3.59 -25.38 12.55
C SER A 98 3.64 -24.19 13.53
N GLY A 99 2.96 -23.09 13.21
CA GLY A 99 2.91 -21.87 14.03
C GLY A 99 4.04 -20.88 13.74
N LEU A 100 4.98 -21.22 12.86
CA LEU A 100 6.05 -20.30 12.46
C LEU A 100 5.51 -19.17 11.58
N ARG A 101 6.16 -18.00 11.67
CA ARG A 101 5.81 -16.76 10.97
C ARG A 101 7.07 -16.09 10.42
N LEU A 102 6.91 -15.04 9.61
CA LEU A 102 8.03 -14.20 9.19
C LEU A 102 8.76 -13.64 10.41
N PRO A 103 10.10 -13.65 10.43
CA PRO A 103 10.87 -13.11 11.56
C PRO A 103 10.75 -11.59 11.64
N GLN A 104 10.99 -11.04 12.82
CA GLN A 104 11.07 -9.59 13.00
C GLN A 104 12.18 -9.00 12.12
N PRO A 105 11.89 -7.98 11.28
CA PRO A 105 12.91 -7.32 10.48
C PRO A 105 13.96 -6.62 11.36
N THR A 106 15.20 -6.52 10.86
CA THR A 106 16.26 -5.78 11.53
C THR A 106 15.84 -4.32 11.75
N HIS A 107 16.05 -3.82 12.96
CA HIS A 107 15.65 -2.45 13.38
C HIS A 107 14.14 -2.18 13.35
N CYS A 108 13.29 -3.21 13.23
CA CYS A 108 11.84 -3.06 13.38
C CYS A 108 11.48 -2.92 14.87
N PRO A 109 10.81 -1.84 15.30
CA PRO A 109 10.35 -1.70 16.67
C PRO A 109 9.36 -2.81 17.05
N ASP A 110 9.47 -3.34 18.28
CA ASP A 110 8.61 -4.44 18.77
C ASP A 110 7.12 -4.14 18.62
N ILE A 111 6.72 -2.91 18.91
CA ILE A 111 5.32 -2.47 18.80
C ILE A 111 4.76 -2.56 17.36
N VAL A 112 5.62 -2.40 16.34
CA VAL A 112 5.24 -2.57 14.93
C VAL A 112 5.15 -4.06 14.62
N TYR A 113 6.12 -4.85 15.06
CA TYR A 113 6.13 -6.30 14.84
C TYR A 113 4.97 -7.01 15.55
N ASP A 114 4.60 -6.60 16.76
CA ASP A 114 3.41 -7.07 17.47
C ASP A 114 2.13 -6.85 16.66
N LEU A 115 2.03 -5.71 15.97
CA LEU A 115 0.90 -5.43 15.09
C LEU A 115 0.87 -6.39 13.88
N MET A 116 2.05 -6.73 13.33
CA MET A 116 2.16 -7.76 12.28
C MET A 116 1.72 -9.13 12.81
N GLN A 117 2.18 -9.52 14.01
CA GLN A 117 1.80 -10.79 14.65
C GLN A 117 0.30 -10.87 14.94
N CYS A 118 -0.34 -9.76 15.33
CA CYS A 118 -1.81 -9.68 15.44
C CYS A 118 -2.51 -9.99 14.12
N CYS A 119 -1.97 -9.55 12.99
CA CYS A 119 -2.51 -9.88 11.67
C CYS A 119 -2.34 -11.37 11.32
N TRP A 120 -1.34 -12.05 11.91
CA TRP A 120 -1.02 -13.46 11.64
C TRP A 120 -1.55 -14.45 12.68
N ARG A 121 -2.57 -14.05 13.46
CA ARG A 121 -3.30 -14.96 14.35
C ARG A 121 -3.90 -16.11 13.55
N SER A 122 -3.82 -17.31 14.11
CA SER A 122 -4.27 -18.53 13.45
C SER A 122 -5.75 -18.48 13.10
N LEU A 123 -6.59 -18.06 14.04
CA LEU A 123 -8.02 -17.88 13.81
C LEU A 123 -8.29 -16.53 13.14
N PRO A 124 -9.05 -16.48 12.04
CA PRO A 124 -9.41 -15.23 11.37
C PRO A 124 -10.12 -14.21 12.27
N ASP A 125 -10.94 -14.68 13.21
CA ASP A 125 -11.72 -13.83 14.11
C ASP A 125 -10.87 -13.14 15.19
N ASP A 126 -9.69 -13.70 15.50
CA ASP A 126 -8.73 -13.10 16.44
C ASP A 126 -7.92 -11.96 15.79
N ARG A 127 -8.03 -11.77 14.48
CA ARG A 127 -7.29 -10.76 13.74
C ARG A 127 -7.97 -9.40 13.91
N PRO A 128 -7.20 -8.31 14.11
CA PRO A 128 -7.75 -6.98 14.41
C PRO A 128 -8.60 -6.47 13.26
N ASP A 129 -9.71 -5.77 13.51
CA ASP A 129 -10.42 -5.07 12.43
C ASP A 129 -9.62 -3.88 11.89
N PHE A 130 -10.06 -3.34 10.76
CA PHE A 130 -9.38 -2.23 10.12
C PHE A 130 -9.43 -0.94 10.96
N ALA A 131 -10.49 -0.73 11.74
CA ALA A 131 -10.60 0.43 12.61
C ALA A 131 -9.51 0.40 13.68
N PHE A 132 -9.26 -0.77 14.27
CA PHE A 132 -8.17 -1.01 15.19
C PHE A 132 -6.81 -0.82 14.52
N LEU A 133 -6.58 -1.41 13.34
CA LEU A 133 -5.32 -1.26 12.61
C LEU A 133 -5.01 0.21 12.32
N VAL A 134 -5.98 0.97 11.80
CA VAL A 134 -5.83 2.41 11.51
C VAL A 134 -5.54 3.20 12.79
N HIS A 135 -6.25 2.92 13.88
CA HIS A 135 -6.02 3.57 15.16
C HIS A 135 -4.59 3.31 15.66
N ARG A 136 -4.15 2.05 15.64
CA ARG A 136 -2.80 1.65 16.07
C ARG A 136 -1.72 2.26 15.19
N ILE A 137 -1.88 2.26 13.87
CA ILE A 137 -0.90 2.84 12.95
C ILE A 137 -0.82 4.35 13.15
N ARG A 138 -1.94 5.05 13.35
CA ARG A 138 -1.91 6.49 13.67
C ARG A 138 -1.15 6.78 14.95
N ALA A 139 -1.39 5.99 16.01
CA ALA A 139 -0.63 6.12 17.25
C ALA A 139 0.87 5.86 17.03
N LEU A 140 1.21 4.83 16.24
CA LEU A 140 2.59 4.53 15.86
C LEU A 140 3.23 5.68 15.07
N LEU A 141 2.52 6.28 14.12
CA LEU A 141 3.02 7.41 13.34
C LEU A 141 3.18 8.68 14.18
N GLN A 142 2.34 8.89 15.20
CA GLN A 142 2.52 9.99 16.15
C GLN A 142 3.79 9.79 16.98
N VAL A 143 4.07 8.57 17.44
CA VAL A 143 5.32 8.23 18.14
C VAL A 143 6.53 8.29 17.18
N CYS A 144 6.38 7.78 15.96
CA CYS A 144 7.41 7.79 14.93
C CYS A 144 7.66 9.17 14.31
N SER A 145 6.78 10.16 14.45
CA SER A 145 7.09 11.54 14.02
C SER A 145 8.32 12.12 14.75
N LEU A 146 8.69 11.53 15.90
CA LEU A 146 9.92 11.83 16.63
C LEU A 146 11.11 10.92 16.22
N PHE A 147 10.87 9.77 15.57
CA PHE A 147 11.89 8.78 15.18
C PHE A 147 12.22 8.77 13.68
N LEU A 148 11.31 9.19 12.80
CA LEU A 148 11.49 9.19 11.35
C LEU A 148 12.52 10.22 10.88
N GLU A 149 12.72 11.32 11.62
CA GLU A 149 13.86 12.22 11.41
C GLU A 149 15.20 11.52 11.67
N TYR A 150 15.25 10.56 12.61
CA TYR A 150 16.47 9.85 12.99
C TYR A 150 16.74 8.57 12.17
N ALA A 151 15.71 7.88 11.68
CA ALA A 151 15.85 6.57 11.02
C ALA A 151 15.91 6.63 9.48
N LEU A 152 15.37 7.68 8.85
CA LEU A 152 15.36 7.80 7.37
C LEU A 152 16.45 8.73 6.82
N PHE A 153 17.09 9.55 7.65
CA PHE A 153 18.25 10.35 7.28
C PHE A 153 19.34 10.26 8.37
N PRO A 154 20.19 9.23 8.36
CA PRO A 154 21.45 9.34 9.07
C PRO A 154 22.25 10.45 8.40
N ALA A 155 22.49 11.54 9.13
CA ALA A 155 23.33 12.64 8.70
C ALA A 155 24.69 12.12 8.22
N TYR A 156 24.93 12.24 6.92
CA TYR A 156 26.25 12.34 6.29
C TYR A 156 26.15 13.32 5.12
#